data_AF-A0A553NDV3-F1
#
_entry.id   AF-A0A553NDV3-F1
#
_cell.length_a   1.000
_cell.length_b   1.000
_cell.length_c   1.000
_cell.angle_alpha   90.00
_cell.angle_beta   90.00
_cell.angle_gamma   90.00
#
_symmetry.space_group_name_H-M   'P 1'
#
loop_
_entity.id
_entity.type
_entity.pdbx_description
1 polymer ?
#
loop_
_entity_poly.entity_id
_entity_poly.type
_entity_poly.pdbx_seq_one_letter_code
_entity_poly.pdbx_strand_id
1 'polypeptide(L)'
;MSVEEGSHSGQLEGIDPRVKWAFDLYDMQGVETMSILDHYQAPTLFGLAGLGVNTLGNMFSRRPIKAGIQWTILGGLLGTWLGVQTREFNANRRQKRIQTTLHYVMLHPERFPEPERKKYGDRDVLYSWQPVR
;
A
#
# COMPACT_ATOMS: atom_id res chain seq x y z
N MET A 1 -7.47 -18.68 11.30
CA MET A 1 -6.63 -17.47 11.33
C MET A 1 -7.60 -16.32 11.53
N SER A 2 -8.02 -16.14 12.79
CA SER A 2 -9.08 -15.24 13.22
C SER A 2 -8.40 -14.26 14.15
N VAL A 3 -7.96 -13.13 13.60
CA VAL A 3 -7.14 -12.14 14.30
C VAL A 3 -7.87 -10.81 14.15
N GLU A 4 -8.24 -10.21 15.29
CA GLU A 4 -8.40 -8.77 15.49
C GLU A 4 -9.68 -8.00 15.06
N GLU A 5 -10.85 -8.62 14.93
CA GLU A 5 -12.09 -7.80 14.80
C GLU A 5 -12.45 -6.99 16.07
N GLY A 6 -11.83 -7.27 17.22
CA GLY A 6 -12.17 -6.66 18.51
C GLY A 6 -11.22 -5.58 19.06
N SER A 7 -10.12 -5.27 18.37
CA SER A 7 -9.06 -4.39 18.92
C SER A 7 -9.29 -2.89 18.65
N HIS A 8 -9.81 -2.54 17.47
CA HIS A 8 -9.88 -1.14 17.04
C HIS A 8 -11.22 -0.45 17.32
N SER A 9 -12.32 -1.21 17.43
CA SER A 9 -13.65 -0.65 17.76
C SER A 9 -13.69 0.01 19.14
N GLY A 10 -12.90 -0.48 20.10
CA GLY A 10 -12.75 0.14 21.43
C GLY A 10 -11.98 1.46 21.42
N GLN A 11 -11.15 1.73 20.41
CA GLN A 11 -10.46 3.02 20.27
C GLN A 11 -11.40 4.15 19.81
N LEU A 12 -12.52 3.80 19.16
CA LEU A 12 -13.50 4.75 18.64
C LEU A 12 -14.48 5.27 19.70
N GLU A 13 -14.58 4.60 20.85
CA GLU A 13 -15.54 4.93 21.92
C GLU A 13 -15.23 6.27 22.62
N GLY A 14 -13.97 6.72 22.58
CA GLY A 14 -13.54 8.01 23.13
C GLY A 14 -13.47 9.17 22.12
N ILE A 15 -13.85 8.96 20.86
CA ILE A 15 -13.71 9.93 19.77
C ILE A 15 -14.99 10.76 19.60
N ASP A 16 -14.85 12.05 19.25
CA ASP A 16 -15.99 12.94 18.98
C ASP A 16 -16.93 12.32 17.91
N PRO A 17 -18.25 12.22 18.18
CA PRO A 17 -19.21 11.63 17.26
C PRO A 17 -19.21 12.26 15.86
N ARG A 18 -18.83 13.54 15.73
CA ARG A 18 -18.80 14.26 14.44
C ARG A 18 -17.80 13.68 13.44
N VAL A 19 -16.75 13.04 13.94
CA VAL A 19 -15.61 12.57 13.14
C VAL A 19 -15.65 11.06 12.95
N LYS A 20 -16.53 10.37 13.65
CA LYS A 20 -16.65 8.90 13.63
C LYS A 20 -16.72 8.33 12.20
N TRP A 21 -17.46 8.99 11.31
CA TRP A 21 -17.59 8.59 9.90
C TRP A 21 -16.24 8.50 9.16
N ALA A 22 -15.29 9.37 9.49
CA ALA A 22 -13.98 9.40 8.87
C ALA A 22 -13.12 8.22 9.34
N PHE A 23 -13.23 7.85 10.62
CA PHE A 23 -12.56 6.67 11.17
C PHE A 23 -13.13 5.38 10.60
N ASP A 24 -14.46 5.27 10.51
CA ASP A 24 -15.13 4.11 9.91
C ASP A 24 -14.68 3.88 8.45
N LEU A 25 -14.37 4.95 7.70
CA LEU A 25 -13.82 4.85 6.34
C LEU A 25 -12.41 4.21 6.32
N TYR A 26 -11.59 4.52 7.32
CA TYR A 26 -10.23 3.99 7.42
C TYR A 26 -10.18 2.59 8.04
N ASP A 27 -11.09 2.27 8.97
CA ASP A 27 -11.18 0.96 9.64
C ASP A 27 -11.59 -0.15 8.66
N MET A 28 -12.34 0.18 7.60
CA MET A 28 -12.63 -0.76 6.50
C MET A 28 -11.39 -1.27 5.75
N GLN A 29 -10.19 -0.71 5.96
CA GLN A 29 -8.93 -1.25 5.45
C GLN A 29 -8.30 -2.34 6.33
N GLY A 30 -8.92 -2.70 7.46
CA GLY A 30 -8.45 -3.78 8.36
C GLY A 30 -8.38 -5.16 7.69
N VAL A 31 -9.07 -5.34 6.57
CA VAL A 31 -8.74 -6.41 5.63
C VAL A 31 -7.74 -5.84 4.63
N GLU A 32 -6.46 -5.74 5.02
CA GLU A 32 -5.38 -5.65 4.04
C GLU A 32 -5.40 -6.96 3.25
N THR A 33 -6.28 -7.08 2.26
CA THR A 33 -6.17 -8.07 1.19
C THR A 33 -4.99 -7.65 0.33
N MET A 34 -3.77 -7.69 0.90
CA MET A 34 -2.57 -7.65 0.10
C MET A 34 -2.74 -8.77 -0.91
N SER A 35 -2.98 -8.37 -2.16
CA SER A 35 -3.03 -9.30 -3.26
C SER A 35 -1.77 -10.15 -3.18
N ILE A 36 -1.88 -11.45 -3.47
CA ILE A 36 -0.71 -12.34 -3.54
C ILE A 36 0.37 -11.71 -4.42
N LEU A 37 -0.05 -11.03 -5.49
CA LEU A 37 0.84 -10.24 -6.34
C LEU A 37 1.56 -9.13 -5.56
N ASP A 38 0.85 -8.35 -4.75
CA ASP A 38 1.42 -7.24 -3.97
C ASP A 38 2.47 -7.74 -2.95
N HIS A 39 2.26 -8.93 -2.40
CA HIS A 39 3.16 -9.55 -1.44
C HIS A 39 4.48 -9.97 -2.08
N TYR A 40 4.43 -10.56 -3.29
CA TYR A 40 5.59 -11.16 -3.96
C TYR A 40 6.24 -10.27 -5.02
N GLN A 41 5.55 -9.26 -5.55
CA GLN A 41 6.08 -8.42 -6.63
C GLN A 41 7.43 -7.78 -6.27
N ALA A 42 7.56 -7.23 -5.06
CA ALA A 42 8.78 -6.51 -4.68
C ALA A 42 9.96 -7.49 -4.53
N PRO A 43 9.86 -8.56 -3.70
CA PRO A 43 10.93 -9.54 -3.62
C PRO A 43 11.31 -10.17 -4.98
N THR A 44 10.32 -10.50 -5.81
CA THR A 44 10.57 -11.10 -7.13
C THR A 44 11.26 -10.13 -8.09
N LEU A 45 10.79 -8.88 -8.21
CA LEU A 45 11.38 -7.89 -9.10
C LEU A 45 12.82 -7.53 -8.68
N PHE A 46 13.05 -7.31 -7.38
CA PHE A 46 14.39 -7.01 -6.89
C PHE A 46 15.33 -8.22 -6.99
N GLY A 47 14.83 -9.45 -6.77
CA GLY A 47 15.60 -10.67 -7.00
C GLY A 47 16.02 -10.84 -8.47
N LEU A 48 15.08 -10.65 -9.40
CA LEU A 48 15.36 -10.67 -10.85
C LEU A 48 16.33 -9.56 -11.27
N ALA A 49 16.17 -8.35 -10.73
CA ALA A 49 17.09 -7.25 -10.97
C ALA A 49 18.51 -7.61 -10.47
N GLY A 50 18.64 -8.19 -9.29
CA GLY A 50 19.92 -8.64 -8.72
C GLY A 50 20.63 -9.71 -9.57
N LEU A 51 19.87 -10.67 -10.11
CA LEU A 51 20.39 -11.63 -11.10
C LEU A 51 20.81 -10.90 -12.40
N GLY A 52 19.99 -9.92 -12.83
CA GLY A 52 20.18 -9.13 -14.03
C GLY A 52 21.45 -8.28 -14.02
N VAL A 53 21.88 -7.75 -12.88
CA VAL A 53 23.08 -6.89 -12.79
C VAL A 53 24.32 -7.62 -13.31
N ASN A 54 24.54 -8.86 -12.89
CA ASN A 54 25.73 -9.62 -13.31
C ASN A 54 25.62 -10.09 -14.77
N THR A 55 24.43 -10.50 -15.22
CA THR A 55 24.23 -10.94 -16.61
C THR A 55 24.38 -9.79 -17.60
N LEU A 56 23.84 -8.61 -17.27
CA LEU A 56 24.03 -7.38 -18.05
C LEU A 56 25.49 -6.94 -18.03
N GLY A 57 26.16 -6.95 -16.87
CA GLY A 57 27.58 -6.61 -16.75
C GLY A 57 28.48 -7.51 -17.62
N ASN A 58 28.20 -8.82 -17.66
CA ASN A 58 28.89 -9.75 -18.52
C ASN A 58 28.63 -9.48 -20.01
N MET A 59 27.38 -9.18 -20.38
CA MET A 59 27.01 -8.82 -21.75
C MET A 59 27.75 -7.56 -22.23
N PHE A 60 27.80 -6.50 -21.42
CA PHE A 60 28.56 -5.28 -21.74
C PHE A 60 30.07 -5.53 -21.82
N SER A 61 30.59 -6.43 -20.98
CA SER A 61 32.01 -6.78 -20.95
C SER A 61 32.43 -7.80 -22.01
N ARG A 62 31.52 -8.20 -22.93
CA ARG A 62 31.72 -9.27 -23.92
C ARG A 62 32.19 -10.60 -23.31
N ARG A 63 31.78 -10.86 -22.07
CA ARG A 63 32.00 -12.13 -21.36
C ARG A 63 30.78 -13.03 -21.53
N PRO A 64 30.94 -14.37 -21.51
CA PRO A 64 29.79 -15.26 -21.61
C PRO A 64 28.81 -15.01 -20.46
N ILE A 65 27.51 -15.01 -20.75
CA ILE A 65 26.45 -14.61 -19.80
C ILE A 65 26.49 -15.44 -18.51
N LYS A 66 26.86 -16.73 -18.62
CA LYS A 66 26.96 -17.67 -17.50
C LYS A 66 28.24 -17.50 -16.65
N ALA A 67 29.15 -16.60 -17.02
CA ALA A 67 30.39 -16.38 -16.29
C ALA A 67 30.10 -15.85 -14.87
N GLY A 68 30.72 -16.46 -13.85
CA GLY A 68 30.55 -16.01 -12.47
C GLY A 68 29.14 -16.27 -11.92
N ILE A 69 28.61 -17.48 -12.11
CA ILE A 69 27.27 -17.85 -11.64
C ILE A 69 27.09 -17.65 -10.12
N GLN A 70 28.17 -17.80 -9.34
CA GLN A 70 28.18 -17.48 -7.92
C GLN A 70 27.82 -16.02 -7.65
N TRP A 71 28.31 -15.08 -8.46
CA TRP A 71 28.00 -13.66 -8.33
C TRP A 71 26.57 -13.35 -8.75
N THR A 72 26.07 -14.05 -9.79
CA THR A 72 24.66 -13.97 -10.17
C THR A 72 23.77 -14.45 -9.02
N ILE A 73 24.02 -15.64 -8.46
CA ILE A 73 23.24 -16.22 -7.37
C ILE A 73 23.27 -15.31 -6.13
N LEU A 74 24.46 -14.84 -5.73
CA LEU A 74 24.60 -13.91 -4.61
C LEU A 74 23.86 -12.59 -4.86
N GLY A 75 23.95 -12.04 -6.07
CA GLY A 75 23.21 -10.85 -6.47
C GLY A 75 21.69 -11.04 -6.40
N GLY A 76 21.19 -12.19 -6.82
CA GLY A 76 19.78 -12.55 -6.70
C GLY A 76 19.29 -12.67 -5.26
N LEU A 77 20.07 -13.33 -4.39
CA LEU A 77 19.75 -13.44 -2.97
C LEU A 77 19.72 -12.08 -2.27
N LEU A 78 20.75 -11.24 -2.51
CA LEU A 78 20.80 -9.88 -1.99
C LEU A 78 19.65 -9.01 -2.53
N GLY A 79 19.33 -9.15 -3.82
CA GLY A 79 18.19 -8.48 -4.44
C GLY A 79 16.87 -8.83 -3.75
N THR A 80 16.58 -10.12 -3.58
CA THR A 80 15.36 -10.57 -2.90
C THR A 80 15.28 -10.05 -1.46
N TRP A 81 16.40 -10.10 -0.71
CA TRP A 81 16.47 -9.58 0.65
C TRP A 81 16.16 -8.07 0.70
N LEU A 82 16.75 -7.28 -0.20
CA LEU A 82 16.44 -5.86 -0.33
C LEU A 82 14.96 -5.62 -0.72
N GLY A 83 14.38 -6.48 -1.55
CA GLY A 83 12.97 -6.41 -1.92
C GLY A 83 12.02 -6.60 -0.72
N VAL A 84 12.34 -7.53 0.19
CA VAL A 84 11.58 -7.73 1.44
C VAL A 84 11.69 -6.50 2.34
N GLN A 85 12.90 -5.99 2.55
CA GLN A 85 13.14 -4.80 3.37
C GLN A 85 12.42 -3.56 2.82
N THR A 86 12.45 -3.37 1.50
CA THR A 86 11.77 -2.26 0.83
C THR A 86 10.25 -2.35 1.02
N ARG A 87 9.68 -3.55 0.99
CA ARG A 87 8.26 -3.76 1.24
C ARG A 87 7.89 -3.37 2.67
N GLU A 88 8.61 -3.86 3.67
CA GLU A 88 8.36 -3.52 5.09
C GLU A 88 8.50 -2.02 5.32
N PHE A 89 9.51 -1.39 4.72
CA PHE A 89 9.68 0.06 4.77
C PHE A 89 8.48 0.82 4.18
N ASN A 90 7.97 0.39 3.03
CA ASN A 90 6.80 1.00 2.39
C ASN A 90 5.53 0.80 3.21
N ALA A 91 5.32 -0.39 3.78
CA ALA A 91 4.21 -0.67 4.69
C ALA A 91 4.26 0.25 5.91
N ASN A 92 5.39 0.33 6.59
CA ASN A 92 5.60 1.23 7.73
C ASN A 92 5.36 2.70 7.37
N ARG A 93 5.79 3.14 6.18
CA ARG A 93 5.57 4.51 5.72
C ARG A 93 4.10 4.79 5.45
N ARG A 94 3.36 3.83 4.89
CA ARG A 94 1.91 3.93 4.67
C ARG A 94 1.17 4.02 6.00
N GLN A 95 1.50 3.17 6.97
CA GLN A 95 0.91 3.18 8.30
C GLN A 95 1.14 4.52 9.02
N LYS A 96 2.37 5.06 8.99
CA LYS A 96 2.68 6.39 9.55
C LYS A 96 1.86 7.51 8.90
N ARG A 97 1.65 7.47 7.59
CA ARG A 97 0.82 8.46 6.87
C ARG A 97 -0.62 8.40 7.34
N ILE A 98 -1.21 7.20 7.40
CA ILE A 98 -2.58 6.99 7.88
C ILE A 98 -2.71 7.50 9.32
N GLN A 99 -1.81 7.09 10.21
CA GLN A 99 -1.82 7.54 11.60
C GLN A 99 -1.72 9.07 11.74
N THR A 100 -0.86 9.71 10.94
CA THR A 100 -0.72 11.17 10.93
C THR A 100 -2.00 11.85 10.46
N THR A 101 -2.63 11.34 9.40
CA THR A 101 -3.91 11.84 8.90
C THR A 101 -5.00 11.71 9.96
N LEU A 102 -5.15 10.53 10.54
CA LEU A 102 -6.15 10.27 11.59
C LEU A 102 -5.93 11.19 12.79
N HIS A 103 -4.68 11.35 13.24
CA HIS A 103 -4.33 12.25 14.33
C HIS A 103 -4.75 13.70 14.04
N TYR A 104 -4.55 14.17 12.81
CA TYR A 104 -4.97 15.52 12.41
C TYR A 104 -6.49 15.69 12.47
N VAL A 105 -7.24 14.67 12.05
CA VAL A 105 -8.70 14.68 12.05
C VAL A 105 -9.23 14.66 13.50
N MET A 106 -8.54 14.00 14.45
CA MET A 106 -8.87 14.08 15.89
C MET A 106 -8.68 15.48 16.47
N LEU A 107 -7.63 16.19 16.05
CA LEU A 107 -7.31 17.52 16.57
C LEU A 107 -8.28 18.60 16.08
N HIS A 108 -8.89 18.40 14.90
CA HIS A 108 -9.71 19.40 14.23
C HIS A 108 -11.07 18.86 13.76
N PRO A 109 -11.93 18.38 14.69
CA PRO A 109 -13.22 17.82 14.34
C PRO A 109 -14.13 18.83 13.62
N GLU A 110 -13.98 20.13 13.89
CA GLU A 110 -14.76 21.22 13.28
C GLU A 110 -14.57 21.36 11.77
N ARG A 111 -13.45 20.89 11.24
CA ARG A 111 -13.12 20.99 9.81
C ARG A 111 -13.68 19.84 8.98
N PHE A 112 -14.15 18.78 9.63
CA PHE A 112 -14.61 17.56 8.98
C PHE A 112 -16.08 17.26 9.32
N PRO A 113 -17.03 18.14 8.93
CA PRO A 113 -18.44 17.83 9.06
C PRO A 113 -18.79 16.59 8.24
N GLU A 114 -19.68 15.74 8.76
CA GLU A 114 -20.13 14.55 8.05
C GLU A 114 -20.86 14.96 6.75
N PRO A 115 -20.43 14.45 5.58
CA PRO A 115 -21.11 14.73 4.33
C PRO A 115 -22.47 14.02 4.27
N GLU A 116 -23.48 14.71 3.75
CA GLU A 116 -24.79 14.12 3.50
C GLU A 116 -24.70 13.06 2.39
N ARG A 117 -25.18 11.84 2.66
CA ARG A 117 -25.21 10.74 1.67
C ARG A 117 -26.37 10.94 0.70
N LYS A 118 -26.09 11.46 -0.49
CA LYS A 118 -27.08 11.61 -1.58
C LYS A 118 -27.14 10.36 -2.46
N LYS A 119 -28.33 10.01 -2.96
CA LYS A 119 -28.52 8.84 -3.83
C LYS A 119 -28.34 9.22 -5.30
N TYR A 120 -27.72 8.34 -6.08
CA TYR A 120 -27.71 8.47 -7.54
C TYR A 120 -29.15 8.41 -8.07
N GLY A 121 -29.62 9.51 -8.67
CA GLY A 121 -31.01 9.71 -9.10
C GLY A 121 -31.69 10.91 -8.42
N ASP A 122 -31.12 11.44 -7.33
CA ASP A 122 -31.58 12.71 -6.75
C ASP A 122 -31.27 13.86 -7.70
N ARG A 123 -32.12 14.90 -7.68
CA ARG A 123 -32.02 16.08 -8.57
C ARG A 123 -30.65 16.75 -8.51
N ASP A 124 -30.02 16.76 -7.34
CA ASP A 124 -28.72 17.40 -7.09
C ASP A 124 -27.52 16.61 -7.62
N VAL A 125 -27.70 15.36 -8.03
CA VAL A 125 -26.62 14.41 -8.42
C VAL A 125 -26.63 14.12 -9.93
N LEU A 126 -27.45 14.83 -10.70
CA LEU A 126 -27.53 14.66 -12.15
C LEU A 126 -26.39 15.43 -12.84
N TYR A 127 -25.36 14.70 -13.26
CA TYR A 127 -24.28 15.25 -14.07
C TYR A 127 -24.70 15.36 -15.55
N SER A 128 -24.11 16.32 -16.27
CA SER A 128 -24.31 16.43 -17.72
C SER A 128 -23.76 15.18 -18.43
N TRP A 129 -24.58 14.52 -19.25
CA TRP A 129 -24.16 13.40 -20.07
C TRP A 129 -23.17 13.86 -21.16
N GLN A 130 -21.93 13.37 -21.12
CA GLN A 130 -20.91 13.62 -22.15
C GLN A 130 -20.76 12.36 -23.03
N PRO A 131 -21.36 12.32 -24.24
CA PRO A 131 -21.22 11.17 -25.12
C PRO A 131 -19.79 11.09 -25.68
N VAL A 132 -19.20 9.90 -25.68
CA VAL A 132 -17.97 9.63 -26.43
C VAL A 132 -18.33 9.54 -27.91
N ARG A 133 -17.66 10.34 -28.75
CA ARG A 133 -17.85 10.40 -30.21
C ARG A 133 -16.53 10.06 -30.91
#